data_AF-A0A1A8G7C8-F1
#
_entry.id   AF-A0A1A8G7C8-F1
#
_cell.length_a   1.000
_cell.length_b   1.000
_cell.length_c   1.000
_cell.angle_alpha   90.00
_cell.angle_beta   90.00
_cell.angle_gamma   90.00
#
_symmetry.space_group_name_H-M   'P 1'
#
loop_
_entity.id
_entity.type
_entity.pdbx_description
1 polymer ?
#
loop_
_entity_poly.entity_id
_entity_poly.type
_entity_poly.pdbx_seq_one_letter_code
_entity_poly.pdbx_strand_id
1 'polypeptide(L)'
;MKTDGATQTFSGRKQSLIEDARRERSGGPACSSGPTRIGDECVFQEKDGRVTINVLFALSNEKNSGFFQTGKIFETFGAKLLHIESRMRKKSKDDLPELEFFMRCEVQRADLDVFISSLKRVAGDVRSMPEEKLPWFPRRMKDLDRCNMLITKFDPDLDHDHPGYDDSEYRKRRAEISELAFTYKQGDPLPTVEYTAEEISTWRQIYQQLRSIYPTLACSQFLDSLQQLEDECGYGEGRIPQLRDVSAFLKEKTGFQLRPAAGLLSARDFLASLAFRVFQ
;
A
#
# COMPACT_ATOMS: atom_id res chain seq x y z
N MET A 1 -27.86 2.43 -57.05
CA MET A 1 -26.44 2.51 -56.62
C MET A 1 -26.41 2.27 -55.13
N LYS A 2 -25.86 1.13 -54.71
CA LYS A 2 -25.65 0.78 -53.30
C LYS A 2 -24.40 1.52 -52.83
N THR A 3 -24.49 2.25 -51.73
CA THR A 3 -23.34 2.83 -51.03
C THR A 3 -23.15 2.03 -49.75
N ASP A 4 -22.10 1.23 -49.72
CA ASP A 4 -21.71 0.40 -48.59
C ASP A 4 -21.27 1.27 -47.41
N GLY A 5 -21.95 1.13 -46.27
CA GLY A 5 -21.50 1.62 -44.99
C GLY A 5 -20.56 0.60 -44.36
N ALA A 6 -19.28 0.93 -44.25
CA ALA A 6 -18.31 0.10 -43.55
C ALA A 6 -18.47 0.27 -42.03
N THR A 7 -19.10 -0.72 -41.39
CA THR A 7 -19.15 -0.86 -39.93
C THR A 7 -17.76 -1.31 -39.45
N GLN A 8 -16.97 -0.41 -38.86
CA GLN A 8 -15.76 -0.80 -38.15
C GLN A 8 -16.14 -1.45 -36.81
N THR A 9 -15.99 -2.77 -36.75
CA THR A 9 -16.11 -3.58 -35.55
C THR A 9 -14.91 -3.30 -34.62
N PHE A 10 -15.14 -2.62 -33.49
CA PHE A 10 -14.17 -2.52 -32.40
C PHE A 10 -13.98 -3.90 -31.73
N SER A 11 -13.12 -4.71 -32.32
CA SER A 11 -12.64 -5.98 -31.77
C SER A 11 -11.46 -5.73 -30.83
N GLY A 12 -11.75 -5.28 -29.61
CA GLY A 12 -10.78 -5.16 -28.53
C GLY A 12 -11.33 -5.84 -27.29
N ARG A 13 -10.95 -7.11 -27.08
CA ARG A 13 -11.28 -7.88 -25.88
C ARG A 13 -10.59 -7.20 -24.69
N LYS A 14 -11.31 -6.35 -23.97
CA LYS A 14 -10.79 -5.60 -22.81
C LYS A 14 -10.22 -6.60 -21.79
N GLN A 15 -8.90 -6.56 -21.61
CA GLN A 15 -8.23 -7.31 -20.55
C GLN A 15 -8.74 -6.81 -19.20
N SER A 16 -9.03 -7.74 -18.30
CA SER A 16 -9.58 -7.42 -16.98
C SER A 16 -8.48 -6.90 -16.08
N LEU A 17 -8.68 -5.74 -15.46
CA LEU A 17 -7.78 -5.17 -14.44
C LEU A 17 -7.49 -6.15 -13.29
N ILE A 18 -8.39 -7.11 -13.04
CA ILE A 18 -8.24 -8.15 -12.03
C ILE A 18 -7.28 -9.26 -12.48
N GLU A 19 -7.21 -9.56 -13.78
CA GLU A 19 -6.28 -10.56 -14.31
C GLU A 19 -4.85 -10.04 -14.33
N ASP A 20 -4.66 -8.76 -14.63
CA ASP A 20 -3.35 -8.10 -14.58
C ASP A 20 -2.78 -8.08 -13.16
N ALA A 21 -3.59 -7.72 -12.17
CA ALA A 21 -3.19 -7.76 -10.75
C ALA A 21 -2.82 -9.19 -10.28
N ARG A 22 -3.40 -10.24 -10.87
CA ARG A 22 -3.07 -11.64 -10.56
C ARG A 22 -1.75 -12.09 -11.22
N ARG A 23 -1.45 -11.63 -12.43
CA ARG A 23 -0.17 -11.87 -13.12
C ARG A 23 0.99 -11.18 -12.40
N GLU A 24 0.79 -9.98 -11.88
CA GLU A 24 1.81 -9.24 -11.13
C GLU A 24 2.20 -9.90 -9.81
N ARG A 25 1.30 -10.65 -9.18
CA ARG A 25 1.65 -11.47 -8.01
C ARG A 25 2.55 -12.66 -8.37
N SER A 26 2.59 -13.06 -9.64
CA SER A 26 3.36 -14.21 -10.13
C SER A 26 4.64 -13.81 -10.89
N GLY A 27 4.80 -12.54 -11.26
CA GLY A 27 6.04 -12.00 -11.81
C GLY A 27 6.87 -11.30 -10.73
N GLY A 28 8.05 -11.84 -10.41
CA GLY A 28 9.05 -11.13 -9.59
C GLY A 28 9.52 -9.83 -10.27
N PRO A 29 10.20 -8.92 -9.53
CA PRO A 29 10.49 -7.58 -10.03
C PRO A 29 11.53 -7.63 -11.15
N ALA A 30 11.14 -7.29 -12.37
CA ALA A 30 12.06 -6.98 -13.46
C ALA A 30 12.42 -5.49 -13.34
N CYS A 31 13.66 -5.22 -12.92
CA CYS A 31 14.24 -3.88 -12.94
C CYS A 31 14.47 -3.42 -14.39
N SER A 32 14.00 -2.24 -14.76
CA SER A 32 14.54 -1.51 -15.91
C SER A 32 14.71 -0.02 -15.58
N SER A 33 15.80 0.51 -16.11
CA SER A 33 16.51 1.70 -15.64
C SER A 33 15.91 3.00 -16.20
N GLY A 34 15.49 3.90 -15.32
CA GLY A 34 15.11 5.30 -15.58
C GLY A 34 15.57 6.20 -14.40
N PRO A 35 15.62 7.54 -14.55
CA PRO A 35 16.55 8.38 -13.81
C PRO A 35 16.29 8.37 -12.31
N THR A 36 17.31 7.89 -11.60
CA THR A 36 17.39 7.77 -10.15
C THR A 36 17.24 9.13 -9.47
N ARG A 37 16.09 9.42 -8.82
CA ARG A 37 16.02 10.32 -7.65
C ARG A 37 14.90 9.96 -6.67
N ILE A 38 15.37 9.58 -5.48
CA ILE A 38 14.72 9.58 -4.15
C ILE A 38 13.68 8.47 -3.93
N GLY A 39 14.15 7.35 -3.38
CA GLY A 39 13.36 6.61 -2.40
C GLY A 39 13.14 5.11 -2.60
N ASP A 40 13.93 4.40 -3.42
CA ASP A 40 13.90 2.92 -3.46
C ASP A 40 14.63 2.27 -2.27
N GLU A 41 14.72 2.97 -1.14
CA GLU A 41 14.81 2.30 0.16
C GLU A 41 13.39 1.93 0.55
N CYS A 42 13.00 0.68 0.28
CA CYS A 42 12.04 0.01 1.16
C CYS A 42 12.40 0.41 2.59
N VAL A 43 11.44 1.00 3.31
CA VAL A 43 11.60 1.50 4.69
C VAL A 43 11.84 0.32 5.64
N PHE A 44 13.01 -0.27 5.53
CA PHE A 44 13.62 -1.20 6.45
C PHE A 44 14.96 -0.56 6.78
N GLN A 45 14.96 0.31 7.79
CA GLN A 45 16.21 0.61 8.50
C GLN A 45 16.70 -0.70 9.14
N GLU A 46 17.50 -1.46 8.39
CA GLU A 46 18.47 -2.41 8.94
C GLU A 46 19.64 -1.60 9.46
N LYS A 47 19.43 -0.85 10.55
CA LYS A 47 20.42 0.13 10.98
C LYS A 47 21.62 -0.42 11.73
N ASP A 48 21.70 -1.72 12.07
CA ASP A 48 22.80 -2.22 12.92
C ASP A 48 23.25 -3.66 12.66
N GLY A 49 22.80 -4.34 11.59
CA GLY A 49 23.14 -5.77 11.37
C GLY A 49 22.61 -6.73 12.46
N ARG A 50 21.88 -6.19 13.44
CA ARG A 50 21.19 -6.92 14.50
C ARG A 50 19.79 -7.29 14.06
N VAL A 51 19.35 -8.49 14.45
CA VAL A 51 18.00 -9.01 14.23
C VAL A 51 17.30 -9.19 15.55
N THR A 52 16.04 -8.78 15.62
CA THR A 52 15.18 -9.04 16.78
C THR A 52 14.49 -10.39 16.61
N ILE A 53 14.58 -11.22 17.63
CA ILE A 53 14.07 -12.59 17.64
C ILE A 53 13.29 -12.86 18.92
N ASN A 54 12.20 -13.60 18.77
CA ASN A 54 11.44 -14.18 19.86
C ASN A 54 11.89 -15.63 20.07
N VAL A 55 12.33 -15.97 21.27
CA VAL A 55 12.77 -17.30 21.65
C VAL A 55 11.87 -17.83 22.76
N LEU A 56 11.32 -19.02 22.54
CA LEU A 56 10.58 -19.78 23.55
C LEU A 56 11.40 -21.01 23.91
N PHE A 57 11.64 -21.29 25.18
CA PHE A 57 12.34 -22.50 25.61
C PHE A 57 11.89 -22.95 27.00
N ALA A 58 12.01 -24.24 27.28
CA ALA A 58 11.67 -24.85 28.56
C ALA A 58 12.94 -25.24 29.33
N LEU A 59 12.90 -25.07 30.64
CA LEU A 59 13.94 -25.53 31.55
C LEU A 59 13.36 -26.59 32.51
N SER A 60 14.05 -27.72 32.61
CA SER A 60 13.71 -28.78 33.56
C SER A 60 14.16 -28.41 34.97
N ASN A 61 13.35 -28.78 35.96
CA ASN A 61 13.41 -28.28 37.33
C ASN A 61 14.46 -28.98 38.23
N GLU A 62 15.29 -29.87 37.69
CA GLU A 62 16.18 -30.70 38.52
C GLU A 62 17.35 -29.90 39.12
N LYS A 63 17.89 -28.92 38.37
CA LYS A 63 18.90 -27.95 38.84
C LYS A 63 18.74 -26.65 38.05
N ASN A 64 18.71 -25.50 38.74
CA ASN A 64 18.68 -24.15 38.10
C ASN A 64 19.87 -23.88 37.14
N SER A 65 20.80 -24.82 36.96
CA SER A 65 21.95 -24.73 36.06
C SER A 65 21.55 -24.40 34.63
N GLY A 66 20.43 -24.92 34.14
CA GLY A 66 19.94 -24.63 32.78
C GLY A 66 19.66 -23.13 32.58
N PHE A 67 19.13 -22.45 33.59
CA PHE A 67 18.85 -21.02 33.54
C PHE A 67 20.15 -20.20 33.49
N PHE A 68 21.12 -20.50 34.36
CA PHE A 68 22.41 -19.79 34.38
C PHE A 68 23.25 -20.06 33.13
N GLN A 69 23.22 -21.29 32.60
CA GLN A 69 23.88 -21.62 31.34
C GLN A 69 23.28 -20.85 30.17
N THR A 70 21.95 -20.75 30.15
CA THR A 70 21.21 -19.94 29.17
C THR A 70 21.63 -18.47 29.27
N GLY A 71 21.68 -17.90 30.48
CA GLY A 71 22.19 -16.54 30.72
C GLY A 71 23.61 -16.29 30.19
N LYS A 72 24.53 -17.24 30.40
CA LYS A 72 25.90 -17.17 29.85
C LYS A 72 25.93 -17.16 28.32
N ILE A 73 25.02 -17.87 27.67
CA ILE A 73 24.89 -17.84 26.21
C ILE A 73 24.47 -16.44 25.75
N PHE A 74 23.42 -15.87 26.35
CA PHE A 74 23.00 -14.50 26.02
C PHE A 74 24.13 -13.47 26.20
N GLU A 75 24.91 -13.59 27.26
CA GLU A 75 26.09 -12.75 27.51
C GLU A 75 27.19 -12.95 26.44
N THR A 76 27.53 -14.21 26.13
CA THR A 76 28.56 -14.56 25.14
C THR A 76 28.27 -13.99 23.75
N PHE A 77 27.00 -14.01 23.34
CA PHE A 77 26.56 -13.50 22.05
C PHE A 77 26.22 -12.00 22.06
N GLY A 78 26.46 -11.29 23.17
CA GLY A 78 26.14 -9.87 23.31
C GLY A 78 24.67 -9.56 23.03
N ALA A 79 23.79 -10.51 23.38
CA ALA A 79 22.37 -10.44 23.09
C ALA A 79 21.70 -9.40 23.99
N LYS A 80 21.05 -8.41 23.38
CA LYS A 80 20.31 -7.39 24.11
C LYS A 80 18.92 -7.92 24.43
N LEU A 81 18.67 -8.21 25.70
CA LEU A 81 17.38 -8.68 26.19
C LEU A 81 16.40 -7.50 26.20
N LEU A 82 15.32 -7.60 25.42
CA LEU A 82 14.26 -6.59 25.34
C LEU A 82 13.11 -6.91 26.27
N HIS A 83 12.79 -8.20 26.44
CA HIS A 83 11.66 -8.64 27.26
C HIS A 83 11.82 -10.11 27.66
N ILE A 84 11.42 -10.45 28.89
CA ILE A 84 11.48 -11.81 29.44
C ILE A 84 10.19 -12.08 30.20
N GLU A 85 9.55 -13.19 29.88
CA GLU A 85 8.41 -13.74 30.61
C GLU A 85 8.63 -15.20 30.94
N SER A 86 8.21 -15.62 32.14
CA SER A 86 8.18 -17.02 32.54
C SER A 86 6.74 -17.47 32.81
N ARG A 87 6.41 -18.69 32.38
CA ARG A 87 5.11 -19.33 32.61
C ARG A 87 5.32 -20.78 33.05
N MET A 88 4.44 -21.29 33.90
CA MET A 88 4.43 -22.71 34.24
C MET A 88 3.77 -23.49 33.11
N ARG A 89 4.44 -24.54 32.63
CA ARG A 89 3.91 -25.44 31.60
C ARG A 89 3.48 -26.76 32.24
N LYS A 90 2.24 -27.17 32.03
CA LYS A 90 1.71 -28.49 32.43
C LYS A 90 1.66 -29.38 31.19
N LYS A 91 2.63 -30.28 31.01
CA LYS A 91 2.56 -31.38 30.06
C LYS A 91 2.00 -32.58 30.82
N SER A 92 0.74 -32.94 30.61
CA SER A 92 0.10 -34.12 31.24
C SER A 92 0.05 -34.16 32.79
N LYS A 93 -0.54 -35.23 33.35
CA LYS A 93 -0.82 -35.39 34.79
C LYS A 93 0.36 -35.94 35.61
N ASP A 94 1.36 -36.52 34.94
CA ASP A 94 2.50 -37.23 35.58
C ASP A 94 3.87 -36.53 35.37
N ASP A 95 3.98 -35.48 34.55
CA ASP A 95 5.25 -34.77 34.39
C ASP A 95 5.46 -33.71 35.49
N LEU A 96 6.72 -33.54 35.89
CA LEU A 96 7.15 -32.43 36.75
C LEU A 96 6.84 -31.09 36.06
N PRO A 97 6.44 -30.03 36.81
CA PRO A 97 6.18 -28.73 36.22
C PRO A 97 7.45 -28.17 35.59
N GLU A 98 7.43 -27.97 34.26
CA GLU A 98 8.51 -27.30 33.52
C GLU A 98 8.26 -25.79 33.50
N LEU A 99 9.32 -25.01 33.68
CA LEU A 99 9.26 -23.56 33.55
C LEU A 99 9.58 -23.19 32.10
N GLU A 100 8.62 -22.60 31.41
CA GLU A 100 8.78 -22.10 30.05
C GLU A 100 9.11 -20.60 30.08
N PHE A 101 10.08 -20.21 29.27
CA PHE A 101 10.53 -18.84 29.12
C PHE A 101 10.26 -18.35 27.71
N PHE A 102 9.61 -17.20 27.63
CA PHE A 102 9.52 -16.39 26.42
C PHE A 102 10.51 -15.23 26.56
N MET A 103 11.40 -15.08 25.59
CA MET A 103 12.40 -14.02 25.57
C MET A 103 12.40 -13.31 24.22
N ARG A 104 12.32 -11.99 24.24
CA ARG A 104 12.58 -11.14 23.08
C ARG A 104 13.97 -10.57 23.22
N CYS A 105 14.83 -10.80 22.24
CA CYS A 105 16.21 -10.30 22.25
C CYS A 105 16.69 -9.84 20.88
N GLU A 106 17.70 -8.99 20.86
CA GLU A 106 18.43 -8.59 19.66
C GLU A 106 19.80 -9.27 19.65
N VAL A 107 20.10 -9.98 18.57
CA VAL A 107 21.36 -10.69 18.34
C VAL A 107 21.96 -10.27 17.00
N GLN A 108 23.28 -10.37 16.84
CA GLN A 108 23.90 -10.14 15.54
C GLN A 108 23.40 -11.16 14.52
N ARG A 109 23.04 -10.72 13.32
CA ARG A 109 22.51 -11.60 12.27
C ARG A 109 23.50 -12.70 11.88
N ALA A 110 24.79 -12.41 11.90
CA ALA A 110 25.85 -13.38 11.62
C ALA A 110 25.92 -14.53 12.63
N ASP A 111 25.51 -14.30 13.87
CA ASP A 111 25.64 -15.27 14.97
C ASP A 111 24.35 -16.01 15.30
N LEU A 112 23.25 -15.68 14.60
CA LEU A 112 21.90 -16.16 14.93
C LEU A 112 21.80 -17.69 15.00
N ASP A 113 22.31 -18.39 13.99
CA ASP A 113 22.21 -19.86 13.90
C ASP A 113 23.03 -20.55 15.00
N VAL A 114 24.21 -19.99 15.31
CA VAL A 114 25.11 -20.49 16.36
C VAL A 114 24.51 -20.22 17.75
N PHE A 115 23.89 -19.06 17.93
CA PHE A 115 23.16 -18.69 19.14
C PHE A 115 22.00 -19.65 19.42
N ILE A 116 21.13 -19.91 18.44
CA ILE A 116 20.01 -20.85 18.59
C ILE A 116 20.50 -22.29 18.82
N SER A 117 21.54 -22.71 18.11
CA SER A 117 22.14 -24.04 18.30
C SER A 117 22.73 -24.19 19.70
N SER A 118 23.33 -23.13 20.25
CA SER A 118 23.87 -23.13 21.62
C SER A 118 22.75 -23.22 22.66
N LEU A 119 21.64 -22.50 22.46
CA LEU A 119 20.47 -22.60 23.35
C LEU A 119 19.85 -23.99 23.35
N LYS A 120 19.71 -24.63 22.18
CA LYS A 120 19.20 -26.01 22.05
C LYS A 120 20.03 -27.06 22.82
N ARG A 121 21.29 -26.77 23.14
CA ARG A 121 22.16 -27.68 23.91
C ARG A 121 21.92 -27.61 25.41
N VAL A 122 21.36 -26.50 25.92
CA VAL A 122 21.21 -26.25 27.36
C VAL A 122 19.75 -26.13 27.81
N ALA A 123 18.83 -25.92 26.88
CA ALA A 123 17.41 -25.78 27.12
C ALA A 123 16.57 -26.74 26.25
N GLY A 124 15.44 -27.18 26.77
CA GLY A 124 14.48 -28.02 26.07
C GLY A 124 13.52 -27.19 25.23
N ASP A 125 12.88 -27.82 24.23
CA ASP A 125 11.81 -27.22 23.42
C ASP A 125 12.11 -25.82 22.84
N VAL A 126 13.38 -25.54 22.48
CA VAL A 126 13.76 -24.23 21.94
C VAL A 126 13.10 -23.99 20.59
N ARG A 127 12.20 -23.00 20.55
CA ARG A 127 11.57 -22.48 19.34
C ARG A 127 12.01 -21.04 19.14
N SER A 128 12.47 -20.74 17.94
CA SER A 128 12.85 -19.41 17.51
C SER A 128 11.87 -18.92 16.45
N MET A 129 11.41 -17.68 16.61
CA MET A 129 10.60 -16.99 15.62
C MET A 129 11.22 -15.62 15.38
N PRO A 130 11.72 -15.32 14.17
CA PRO A 130 12.16 -13.97 13.86
C PRO A 130 10.99 -13.01 14.08
N GLU A 131 11.26 -11.83 14.65
CA GLU A 131 10.20 -10.84 14.79
C GLU A 131 9.84 -10.35 13.38
N GLU A 132 8.64 -10.72 12.92
CA GLU A 132 8.07 -10.14 11.70
C GLU A 132 7.88 -8.65 11.96
N LYS A 133 8.83 -7.84 11.47
CA LYS A 133 8.63 -6.40 11.39
C LYS A 133 7.40 -6.19 10.53
N LEU A 134 6.29 -5.84 11.16
CA LEU A 134 5.06 -5.49 10.46
C LEU A 134 5.41 -4.48 9.37
N PRO A 135 4.94 -4.68 8.11
CA PRO A 135 5.14 -3.69 7.07
C PRO A 135 4.70 -2.32 7.57
N TRP A 136 5.51 -1.30 7.27
CA TRP A 136 5.17 0.06 7.64
C TRP A 136 3.78 0.41 7.09
N PHE A 137 2.99 1.12 7.90
CA PHE A 137 1.72 1.70 7.50
C PHE A 137 1.58 3.11 8.11
N PRO A 138 0.91 4.03 7.40
CA PRO A 138 0.66 5.37 7.90
C PRO A 138 -0.15 5.31 9.20
N ARG A 139 0.31 6.02 10.24
CA ARG A 139 -0.38 6.07 11.55
C ARG A 139 -1.15 7.38 11.72
N ARG A 140 -0.76 8.41 10.97
CA ARG A 140 -1.41 9.72 10.92
C ARG A 140 -1.67 10.09 9.48
N MET A 141 -2.67 10.94 9.26
CA MET A 141 -3.04 11.40 7.92
C MET A 141 -1.89 12.08 7.16
N LYS A 142 -1.00 12.80 7.86
CA LYS A 142 0.21 13.39 7.24
C LYS A 142 1.20 12.35 6.72
N ASP A 143 1.16 11.12 7.25
CA ASP A 143 2.04 10.05 6.79
C ASP A 143 1.64 9.55 5.38
N LEU A 144 0.44 9.91 4.88
CA LEU A 144 0.01 9.63 3.50
C LEU A 144 0.86 10.35 2.45
N ASP A 145 1.61 11.39 2.83
CA ASP A 145 2.60 12.00 1.93
C ASP A 145 3.73 11.05 1.52
N ARG A 146 3.86 9.90 2.22
CA ARG A 146 4.79 8.81 1.91
C ARG A 146 4.14 7.63 1.18
N CYS A 147 2.82 7.69 0.95
CA CYS A 147 2.03 6.66 0.26
C CYS A 147 1.84 7.03 -1.21
N ASN A 148 2.95 7.18 -1.93
CA ASN A 148 3.03 7.65 -3.30
C ASN A 148 3.73 6.66 -4.26
N MET A 149 3.85 5.38 -3.88
CA MET A 149 4.42 4.38 -4.80
C MET A 149 3.52 4.17 -6.00
N LEU A 150 3.98 4.62 -7.18
CA LEU A 150 3.27 4.47 -8.45
C LEU A 150 3.61 3.15 -9.13
N ILE A 151 2.61 2.60 -9.82
CA ILE A 151 2.76 1.46 -10.74
C ILE A 151 3.08 2.02 -12.13
N THR A 152 4.28 1.72 -12.63
CA THR A 152 4.86 2.30 -13.85
C THR A 152 4.14 1.91 -15.15
N LYS A 153 3.35 0.84 -15.15
CA LYS A 153 2.66 0.32 -16.36
C LYS A 153 1.66 1.30 -16.98
N PHE A 154 1.21 2.31 -16.24
CA PHE A 154 0.19 3.28 -16.67
C PHE A 154 0.74 4.67 -16.96
N ASP A 155 2.07 4.77 -17.07
CA ASP A 155 2.72 5.98 -17.54
C ASP A 155 2.56 6.09 -19.07
N PRO A 156 1.91 7.15 -19.59
CA PRO A 156 1.78 7.36 -21.04
C PRO A 156 3.11 7.43 -21.78
N ASP A 157 4.22 7.75 -21.10
CA ASP A 157 5.56 7.70 -21.71
C ASP A 157 6.11 6.28 -21.86
N LEU A 158 5.54 5.29 -21.17
CA LEU A 158 6.00 3.90 -21.13
C LEU A 158 5.06 2.91 -21.82
N ASP A 159 3.82 3.31 -22.13
CA ASP A 159 2.80 2.47 -22.75
C ASP A 159 2.54 2.86 -24.22
N HIS A 160 3.13 2.10 -25.14
CA HIS A 160 2.96 2.28 -26.59
C HIS A 160 1.53 2.08 -27.09
N ASP A 161 0.69 1.34 -26.36
CA ASP A 161 -0.70 1.10 -26.74
C ASP A 161 -1.63 2.23 -26.26
N HIS A 162 -1.11 3.20 -25.49
CA HIS A 162 -1.88 4.35 -25.02
C HIS A 162 -2.23 5.28 -26.20
N PRO A 163 -3.50 5.69 -26.38
CA PRO A 163 -3.91 6.49 -27.55
C PRO A 163 -3.23 7.85 -27.66
N GLY A 164 -2.72 8.38 -26.54
CA GLY A 164 -1.92 9.60 -26.47
C GLY A 164 -0.40 9.41 -26.45
N TYR A 165 0.13 8.21 -26.74
CA TYR A 165 1.57 7.92 -26.69
C TYR A 165 2.37 8.82 -27.65
N ASP A 166 1.92 8.93 -28.90
CA ASP A 166 2.57 9.77 -29.91
C ASP A 166 2.17 11.26 -29.84
N ASP A 167 1.24 11.63 -28.95
CA ASP A 167 0.79 13.00 -28.78
C ASP A 167 1.66 13.76 -27.76
N SER A 168 2.56 14.61 -28.26
CA SER A 168 3.45 15.40 -27.42
C SER A 168 2.73 16.46 -26.56
N GLU A 169 1.63 17.03 -27.04
CA GLU A 169 0.88 18.04 -26.28
C GLU A 169 0.14 17.39 -25.14
N TYR A 170 -0.49 16.23 -25.39
CA TYR A 170 -1.13 15.42 -24.36
C TYR A 170 -0.14 14.97 -23.28
N ARG A 171 1.05 14.49 -23.65
CA ARG A 171 2.08 14.07 -22.68
C ARG A 171 2.59 15.23 -21.83
N LYS A 172 2.85 16.38 -22.45
CA LYS A 172 3.20 17.60 -21.72
C LYS A 172 2.08 17.99 -20.74
N ARG A 173 0.82 17.97 -21.19
CA ARG A 173 -0.35 18.29 -20.36
C ARG A 173 -0.52 17.31 -19.19
N ARG A 174 -0.27 16.02 -19.40
CA ARG A 174 -0.26 15.01 -18.32
C ARG A 174 0.83 15.28 -17.31
N ALA A 175 2.05 15.59 -17.75
CA ALA A 175 3.15 15.93 -16.85
C ALA A 175 2.82 17.17 -16.00
N GLU A 176 2.24 18.21 -16.59
CA GLU A 176 1.78 19.41 -15.87
C GLU A 176 0.77 19.07 -14.75
N ILE A 177 -0.25 18.25 -15.05
CA ILE A 177 -1.26 17.85 -14.06
C ILE A 177 -0.66 16.92 -13.00
N SER A 178 0.19 15.97 -13.39
CA SER A 178 0.85 15.03 -12.47
C SER A 178 1.79 15.76 -11.49
N GLU A 179 2.47 16.82 -11.91
CA GLU A 179 3.32 17.63 -11.03
C GLU A 179 2.51 18.30 -9.90
N LEU A 180 1.27 18.73 -10.17
CA LEU A 180 0.37 19.26 -9.13
C LEU A 180 0.07 18.21 -8.06
N ALA A 181 -0.04 16.93 -8.45
CA ALA A 181 -0.26 15.83 -7.51
C ALA A 181 1.01 15.49 -6.70
N PHE A 182 2.19 15.51 -7.33
CA PHE A 182 3.47 15.24 -6.65
C PHE A 182 3.85 16.31 -5.61
N THR A 183 3.56 17.57 -5.94
CA THR A 183 3.89 18.72 -5.08
C THR A 183 2.96 18.84 -3.88
N TYR A 184 1.71 18.38 -3.99
CA TYR A 184 0.72 18.43 -2.91
C TYR A 184 1.19 17.71 -1.63
N LYS A 185 1.06 18.39 -0.47
CA LYS A 185 1.24 17.79 0.86
C LYS A 185 -0.02 17.90 1.69
N GLN A 186 -0.15 17.01 2.67
CA GLN A 186 -1.32 16.97 3.53
C GLN A 186 -1.46 18.27 4.34
N GLY A 187 -2.53 19.02 4.06
CA GLY A 187 -2.83 20.30 4.70
C GLY A 187 -2.69 21.49 3.76
N ASP A 188 -2.06 21.30 2.60
CA ASP A 188 -2.03 22.31 1.55
C ASP A 188 -3.41 22.47 0.91
N PRO A 189 -3.72 23.63 0.30
CA PRO A 189 -4.90 23.74 -0.54
C PRO A 189 -4.80 22.78 -1.74
N LEU A 190 -5.90 22.10 -2.05
CA LEU A 190 -5.97 21.24 -3.24
C LEU A 190 -5.76 22.07 -4.51
N PRO A 191 -4.92 21.59 -5.45
CA PRO A 191 -4.63 22.33 -6.67
C PRO A 191 -5.89 22.48 -7.53
N THR A 192 -5.94 23.58 -8.29
CA THR A 192 -6.99 23.86 -9.28
C THR A 192 -6.41 23.66 -10.68
N VAL A 193 -7.19 23.05 -11.57
CA VAL A 193 -6.78 22.82 -12.96
C VAL A 193 -7.69 23.62 -13.88
N GLU A 194 -7.10 24.53 -14.66
CA GLU A 194 -7.81 25.20 -15.74
C GLU A 194 -7.88 24.26 -16.95
N TYR A 195 -9.05 23.67 -17.16
CA TYR A 195 -9.28 22.72 -18.25
C TYR A 195 -9.49 23.43 -19.58
N THR A 196 -8.94 22.86 -20.66
CA THR A 196 -9.09 23.39 -22.01
C THR A 196 -10.51 23.15 -22.54
N ALA A 197 -10.89 23.88 -23.60
CA ALA A 197 -12.19 23.67 -24.25
C ALA A 197 -12.33 22.24 -24.81
N GLU A 198 -11.24 21.61 -25.23
CA GLU A 198 -11.21 20.23 -25.72
C GLU A 198 -11.39 19.22 -24.58
N GLU A 199 -10.71 19.42 -23.44
CA GLU A 199 -10.89 18.60 -22.24
C GLU A 199 -12.34 18.65 -21.75
N ILE A 200 -12.95 19.86 -21.71
CA ILE A 200 -14.36 20.05 -21.33
C ILE A 200 -15.31 19.41 -22.37
N SER A 201 -14.99 19.49 -23.66
CA SER A 201 -15.76 18.83 -24.72
C SER A 201 -15.75 17.30 -24.57
N THR A 202 -14.60 16.73 -24.22
CA THR A 202 -14.44 15.30 -23.95
C THR A 202 -15.28 14.88 -22.73
N TRP A 203 -15.19 15.65 -21.63
CA TRP A 203 -16.02 15.45 -20.45
C TRP A 203 -17.51 15.46 -20.78
N ARG A 204 -17.97 16.47 -21.55
CA ARG A 204 -19.37 16.60 -21.97
C ARG A 204 -19.90 15.35 -22.66
N GLN A 205 -19.13 14.82 -23.61
CA GLN A 205 -19.53 13.63 -24.37
C GLN A 205 -19.72 12.43 -23.43
N ILE A 206 -18.78 12.19 -22.52
CA ILE A 206 -18.85 11.08 -21.57
C ILE A 206 -20.02 11.29 -20.60
N TYR A 207 -20.17 12.50 -20.07
CA TYR A 207 -21.22 12.84 -19.12
C TYR A 207 -22.62 12.56 -19.69
N GLN A 208 -22.89 13.04 -20.90
CA GLN A 208 -24.17 12.84 -21.59
C GLN A 208 -24.49 11.35 -21.79
N GLN A 209 -23.51 10.59 -22.29
CA GLN A 209 -23.69 9.16 -22.54
C GLN A 209 -23.98 8.40 -21.24
N LEU A 210 -23.19 8.64 -20.19
CA LEU A 210 -23.37 7.96 -18.91
C LEU A 210 -24.66 8.40 -18.19
N ARG A 211 -25.00 9.69 -18.23
CA ARG A 211 -26.23 10.22 -17.61
C ARG A 211 -27.49 9.59 -18.22
N SER A 212 -27.46 9.27 -19.52
CA SER A 212 -28.59 8.62 -20.21
C SER A 212 -28.88 7.19 -19.72
N ILE A 213 -27.86 6.47 -19.24
CA ILE A 213 -27.99 5.05 -18.82
C ILE A 213 -28.12 4.88 -17.31
N TYR A 214 -27.74 5.88 -16.50
CA TYR A 214 -27.79 5.77 -15.04
C TYR A 214 -29.19 5.45 -14.47
N PRO A 215 -30.31 6.01 -14.95
CA PRO A 215 -31.62 5.73 -14.35
C PRO A 215 -32.01 4.24 -14.37
N THR A 216 -31.46 3.45 -15.30
CA THR A 216 -31.78 2.03 -15.44
C THR A 216 -30.70 1.11 -14.85
N LEU A 217 -29.47 1.58 -14.70
CA LEU A 217 -28.32 0.74 -14.33
C LEU A 217 -27.70 1.07 -12.97
N ALA A 218 -27.83 2.32 -12.48
CA ALA A 218 -27.21 2.75 -11.24
C ALA A 218 -28.11 2.44 -10.02
N CYS A 219 -27.49 2.21 -8.87
CA CYS A 219 -28.23 2.11 -7.61
C CYS A 219 -28.79 3.47 -7.16
N SER A 220 -29.81 3.46 -6.30
CA SER A 220 -30.44 4.69 -5.81
C SER A 220 -29.45 5.61 -5.10
N GLN A 221 -28.51 5.07 -4.31
CA GLN A 221 -27.51 5.88 -3.61
C GLN A 221 -26.63 6.69 -4.58
N PHE A 222 -26.30 6.11 -5.73
CA PHE A 222 -25.54 6.81 -6.77
C PHE A 222 -26.37 7.93 -7.38
N LEU A 223 -27.64 7.67 -7.73
CA LEU A 223 -28.53 8.68 -8.32
C LEU A 223 -28.79 9.85 -7.36
N ASP A 224 -29.06 9.56 -6.09
CA ASP A 224 -29.30 10.57 -5.05
C ASP A 224 -28.05 11.42 -4.77
N SER A 225 -26.87 10.79 -4.82
CA SER A 225 -25.58 11.50 -4.63
C SER A 225 -25.21 12.32 -5.85
N LEU A 226 -25.45 11.80 -7.06
CA LEU A 226 -25.18 12.52 -8.31
C LEU A 226 -26.02 13.79 -8.40
N GLN A 227 -27.31 13.73 -8.03
CA GLN A 227 -28.17 14.91 -8.00
C GLN A 227 -27.59 15.99 -7.06
N GLN A 228 -27.17 15.61 -5.84
CA GLN A 228 -26.54 16.55 -4.91
C GLN A 228 -25.22 17.11 -5.45
N LEU A 229 -24.42 16.31 -6.15
CA LEU A 229 -23.19 16.78 -6.78
C LEU A 229 -23.45 17.75 -7.94
N GLU A 230 -24.54 17.55 -8.70
CA GLU A 230 -25.00 18.47 -9.75
C GLU A 230 -25.42 19.82 -9.13
N ASP A 231 -26.16 19.77 -8.01
CA ASP A 231 -26.69 20.95 -7.32
C ASP A 231 -25.62 21.74 -6.55
N GLU A 232 -24.70 21.05 -5.85
CA GLU A 232 -23.78 21.67 -4.88
C GLU A 232 -22.32 21.77 -5.38
N CYS A 233 -21.84 20.79 -6.15
CA CYS A 233 -20.42 20.66 -6.53
C CYS A 233 -20.13 20.99 -7.99
N GLY A 234 -21.19 21.26 -8.75
CA GLY A 234 -21.04 21.67 -10.12
C GLY A 234 -20.79 20.59 -11.13
N TYR A 235 -21.19 19.36 -10.80
CA TYR A 235 -21.29 18.32 -11.81
C TYR A 235 -22.27 18.76 -12.91
N GLY A 236 -21.88 18.51 -14.15
CA GLY A 236 -22.69 18.84 -15.31
C GLY A 236 -21.87 18.87 -16.58
N GLU A 237 -22.57 18.93 -17.71
CA GLU A 237 -22.00 18.82 -19.06
C GLU A 237 -21.09 19.99 -19.48
N GLY A 238 -21.20 21.13 -18.79
CA GLY A 238 -20.50 22.36 -19.13
C GLY A 238 -19.14 22.53 -18.46
N ARG A 239 -18.82 21.76 -17.43
CA ARG A 239 -17.59 21.94 -16.63
C ARG A 239 -17.12 20.64 -15.99
N ILE A 240 -15.80 20.49 -15.90
CA ILE A 240 -15.17 19.44 -15.09
C ILE A 240 -15.11 19.95 -13.64
N PRO A 241 -15.67 19.23 -12.66
CA PRO A 241 -15.63 19.62 -11.25
C PRO A 241 -14.19 19.71 -10.72
N GLN A 242 -13.91 20.72 -9.90
CA GLN A 242 -12.60 20.83 -9.26
C GLN A 242 -12.50 19.89 -8.05
N LEU A 243 -11.34 19.24 -7.91
CA LEU A 243 -11.09 18.29 -6.83
C LEU A 243 -11.35 18.88 -5.44
N ARG A 244 -11.03 20.16 -5.26
CA ARG A 244 -11.26 20.91 -4.01
C ARG A 244 -12.72 20.93 -3.59
N ASP A 245 -13.61 21.24 -4.53
CA ASP A 245 -15.02 21.47 -4.24
C ASP A 245 -15.71 20.13 -3.93
N VAL A 246 -15.39 19.09 -4.70
CA VAL A 246 -15.86 17.72 -4.44
C VAL A 246 -15.31 17.19 -3.11
N SER A 247 -14.04 17.44 -2.80
CA SER A 247 -13.46 17.03 -1.51
C SER A 247 -14.12 17.73 -0.33
N ALA A 248 -14.51 19.00 -0.46
CA ALA A 248 -15.20 19.73 0.59
C ALA A 248 -16.59 19.12 0.87
N PHE A 249 -17.36 18.85 -0.20
CA PHE A 249 -18.66 18.18 -0.11
C PHE A 249 -18.58 16.79 0.53
N LEU A 250 -17.64 15.95 0.08
CA LEU A 250 -17.47 14.60 0.66
C LEU A 250 -17.12 14.67 2.15
N LYS A 251 -16.32 15.67 2.53
CA LYS A 251 -15.87 15.85 3.91
C LYS A 251 -17.01 16.26 4.81
N GLU A 252 -17.87 17.15 4.34
CA GLU A 252 -19.08 17.56 5.05
C GLU A 252 -20.07 16.40 5.19
N LYS A 253 -20.33 15.64 4.12
CA LYS A 253 -21.36 14.60 4.12
C LYS A 253 -20.94 13.32 4.85
N THR A 254 -19.66 12.92 4.77
CA THR A 254 -19.21 11.59 5.25
C THR A 254 -17.85 11.60 5.96
N GLY A 255 -17.14 12.74 5.95
CA GLY A 255 -15.76 12.83 6.39
C GLY A 255 -14.74 12.24 5.40
N PHE A 256 -15.16 11.82 4.20
CA PHE A 256 -14.22 11.48 3.14
C PHE A 256 -13.60 12.73 2.52
N GLN A 257 -12.36 12.65 2.10
CA GLN A 257 -11.69 13.73 1.38
C GLN A 257 -10.87 13.16 0.23
N LEU A 258 -10.63 14.00 -0.78
CA LEU A 258 -9.87 13.63 -1.95
C LEU A 258 -8.42 14.09 -1.79
N ARG A 259 -7.50 13.32 -2.38
CA ARG A 259 -6.09 13.64 -2.49
C ARG A 259 -5.66 13.43 -3.94
N PRO A 260 -4.97 14.37 -4.58
CA PRO A 260 -4.54 14.19 -5.97
C PRO A 260 -3.48 13.08 -6.05
N ALA A 261 -3.65 12.17 -7.01
CA ALA A 261 -2.67 11.13 -7.34
C ALA A 261 -2.11 11.35 -8.75
N ALA A 262 -0.80 11.21 -8.89
CA ALA A 262 -0.11 11.37 -10.18
C ALA A 262 -0.35 10.19 -11.15
N GLY A 263 -0.85 9.07 -10.64
CA GLY A 263 -1.07 7.84 -11.39
C GLY A 263 -1.60 6.72 -10.48
N LEU A 264 -1.50 5.47 -10.96
CA LEU A 264 -1.98 4.32 -10.20
C LEU A 264 -1.03 3.99 -9.05
N LEU A 265 -1.53 4.03 -7.82
CA LEU A 265 -0.75 3.68 -6.63
C LEU A 265 -0.68 2.17 -6.42
N SER A 266 0.32 1.72 -5.66
CA SER A 266 0.34 0.37 -5.13
C SER A 266 -0.92 0.10 -4.31
N ALA A 267 -1.44 -1.14 -4.37
CA ALA A 267 -2.64 -1.52 -3.62
C ALA A 267 -2.49 -1.26 -2.10
N ARG A 268 -1.27 -1.40 -1.58
CA ARG A 268 -0.95 -1.09 -0.18
C ARG A 268 -1.20 0.38 0.15
N ASP A 269 -0.63 1.29 -0.64
CA ASP A 269 -0.71 2.73 -0.39
C ASP A 269 -2.12 3.28 -0.60
N PHE A 270 -2.81 2.80 -1.64
CA PHE A 270 -4.20 3.16 -1.89
C PHE A 270 -5.11 2.72 -0.73
N LEU A 271 -5.05 1.44 -0.35
CA LEU A 271 -5.89 0.92 0.75
C LEU A 271 -5.53 1.55 2.10
N ALA A 272 -4.26 1.89 2.34
CA ALA A 272 -3.85 2.60 3.54
C ALA A 272 -4.48 4.00 3.63
N SER A 273 -4.73 4.66 2.49
CA SER A 273 -5.38 5.98 2.43
C SER A 273 -6.86 5.90 2.84
N LEU A 274 -7.55 4.83 2.45
CA LEU A 274 -8.96 4.61 2.80
C LEU A 274 -9.18 4.46 4.31
N ALA A 275 -8.18 4.00 5.06
CA ALA A 275 -8.25 3.93 6.53
C ALA A 275 -8.41 5.32 7.18
N PHE A 276 -8.00 6.38 6.49
CA PHE A 276 -8.18 7.78 6.91
C PHE A 276 -9.36 8.46 6.21
N ARG A 277 -10.22 7.69 5.51
CA ARG A 277 -11.26 8.22 4.60
C ARG A 277 -10.68 9.16 3.55
N VAL A 278 -9.47 8.87 3.07
CA VAL A 278 -8.82 9.60 1.98
C VAL A 278 -8.87 8.75 0.72
N PHE A 279 -9.51 9.26 -0.31
CA PHE A 279 -9.51 8.65 -1.64
C PHE A 279 -8.45 9.36 -2.50
N GLN A 280 -7.51 8.59 -3.05
CA GLN A 280 -6.45 9.06 -3.95
C GLN A 280 -6.86 8.91 -5.40
#